data_AF-A0A7S7ST36-F1
#
_entry.id   AF-A0A7S7ST36-F1
#
_cell.length_a   1.000
_cell.length_b   1.000
_cell.length_c   1.000
_cell.angle_alpha   90.00
_cell.angle_beta   90.00
_cell.angle_gamma   90.00
#
_symmetry.space_group_name_H-M   'P 1'
#
loop_
_entity.id
_entity.type
_entity.pdbx_description
1 polymer ?
#
loop_
_entity_poly.entity_id
_entity_poly.type
_entity_poly.pdbx_seq_one_letter_code
_entity_poly.pdbx_strand_id
1 'polypeptide(L)'
;MLVNADFSRPVVVTPDHYQWIASPQNGVERVMLDRIGAEQARATSIVRYAPDSLFPAHTHPDGEEILVLSGVFSDESGDFPEGWYLRSPSGSSHQPFSRAGALIFVKLRQMAPDDDCRVRIDTRDPANWEQQGQAALCRLFSNAHEQVSLRRLGPGQALAGLGEGGAELLVLAGEIADGAQRYGRGSWIRLPAGAQPGFVAGQAGVSFYLKTGHLLR
;
A
#
# COMPACT_ATOMS: atom_id res chain seq x y z
N MET A 1 -2.62 -15.09 14.43
CA MET A 1 -1.72 -15.51 13.33
C MET A 1 -0.63 -14.48 13.20
N LEU A 2 0.60 -14.89 12.92
CA LEU A 2 1.73 -13.98 12.71
C LEU A 2 2.25 -14.19 11.28
N VAL A 3 2.32 -13.10 10.51
CA VAL A 3 2.91 -13.09 9.16
C VAL A 3 3.88 -11.92 9.13
N ASN A 4 5.16 -12.18 8.89
CA ASN A 4 6.21 -11.13 8.89
C ASN A 4 6.06 -10.14 10.06
N ALA A 5 5.78 -10.66 11.27
CA ALA A 5 5.37 -9.86 12.42
C ALA A 5 6.54 -9.27 13.23
N ASP A 6 7.78 -9.60 12.87
CA ASP A 6 8.98 -9.00 13.44
C ASP A 6 9.37 -7.76 12.61
N PHE A 7 9.04 -6.58 13.15
CA PHE A 7 9.28 -5.29 12.50
C PHE A 7 10.71 -4.78 12.66
N SER A 8 11.53 -5.46 13.47
CA SER A 8 12.97 -5.18 13.57
C SER A 8 13.77 -5.73 12.38
N ARG A 9 13.14 -6.58 11.56
CA ARG A 9 13.76 -7.24 10.42
C ARG A 9 13.24 -6.69 9.10
N PRO A 10 14.13 -6.52 8.10
CA PRO A 10 13.68 -6.24 6.74
C PRO A 10 12.97 -7.45 6.16
N VAL A 11 12.01 -7.21 5.29
CA VAL A 11 11.31 -8.26 4.54
C VAL A 11 11.01 -7.79 3.13
N VAL A 12 11.16 -8.71 2.17
CA VAL A 12 10.77 -8.54 0.78
C VAL A 12 9.84 -9.69 0.41
N VAL A 13 8.70 -9.36 -0.18
CA VAL A 13 7.78 -10.34 -0.77
C VAL A 13 7.58 -9.95 -2.23
N THR A 14 8.10 -10.78 -3.14
CA THR A 14 7.92 -10.62 -4.59
C THR A 14 6.67 -11.36 -5.06
N PRO A 15 6.10 -11.01 -6.24
CA PRO A 15 4.91 -11.67 -6.77
C PRO A 15 5.03 -13.19 -6.89
N ASP A 16 6.22 -13.70 -7.22
CA ASP A 16 6.47 -15.15 -7.34
C ASP A 16 6.32 -15.91 -6.00
N HIS A 17 6.38 -15.18 -4.88
CA HIS A 17 6.20 -15.71 -3.53
C HIS A 17 4.81 -15.45 -2.96
N TYR A 18 3.89 -14.91 -3.76
CA TYR A 18 2.52 -14.65 -3.32
C TYR A 18 1.76 -15.93 -3.02
N GLN A 19 1.37 -16.10 -1.76
CA GLN A 19 0.49 -17.16 -1.31
C GLN A 19 -0.94 -16.63 -1.25
N TRP A 20 -1.70 -16.88 -2.30
CA TRP A 20 -3.12 -16.52 -2.38
C TRP A 20 -3.95 -17.44 -1.50
N ILE A 21 -4.73 -16.83 -0.61
CA ILE A 21 -5.62 -17.52 0.32
C ILE A 21 -7.03 -16.97 0.11
N ALA A 22 -7.99 -17.87 -0.12
CA ALA A 22 -9.39 -17.51 -0.21
C ALA A 22 -9.87 -16.84 1.09
N SER A 23 -10.63 -15.76 0.94
CA SER A 23 -11.41 -15.17 2.02
C SER A 23 -12.60 -16.07 2.35
N PRO A 24 -13.17 -16.02 3.57
CA PRO A 24 -14.49 -16.57 3.85
C PRO A 24 -15.58 -16.04 2.89
N GLN A 25 -15.39 -14.82 2.37
CA GLN A 25 -16.27 -14.24 1.35
C GLN A 25 -15.93 -14.79 -0.03
N ASN A 26 -16.95 -15.32 -0.71
CA ASN A 26 -16.81 -15.83 -2.08
C ASN A 26 -16.33 -14.73 -3.04
N GLY A 27 -15.48 -15.11 -3.99
CA GLY A 27 -14.94 -14.20 -5.00
C GLY A 27 -13.79 -13.32 -4.52
N VAL A 28 -13.34 -13.45 -3.27
CA VAL A 28 -12.23 -12.66 -2.76
C VAL A 28 -11.11 -13.52 -2.22
N GLU A 29 -9.89 -13.18 -2.61
CA GLU A 29 -8.67 -13.84 -2.16
C GLU A 29 -7.63 -12.79 -1.76
N ARG A 30 -6.68 -13.19 -0.92
CA ARG A 30 -5.67 -12.28 -0.38
C ARG A 30 -4.30 -12.92 -0.26
N VAL A 31 -3.28 -12.09 -0.43
CA VAL A 31 -1.90 -12.33 0.00
C VAL A 31 -1.68 -11.51 1.26
N MET A 32 -1.40 -12.17 2.38
CA MET A 32 -1.03 -11.48 3.62
C MET A 32 0.46 -11.14 3.57
N LEU A 33 0.78 -9.84 3.60
CA LEU A 33 2.15 -9.33 3.55
C LEU A 33 2.73 -9.17 4.95
N ASP A 34 1.95 -8.58 5.86
CA ASP A 34 2.19 -8.64 7.29
C ASP A 34 0.89 -8.77 8.10
N ARG A 35 1.00 -9.37 9.29
CA ARG A 35 -0.12 -9.54 10.20
C ARG A 35 0.34 -9.72 11.65
N ILE A 36 -0.25 -8.96 12.56
CA ILE A 36 -0.20 -9.19 14.01
C ILE A 36 -1.64 -9.33 14.52
N GLY A 37 -1.98 -10.47 15.10
CA GLY A 37 -3.29 -10.72 15.71
C GLY A 37 -4.09 -11.84 15.05
N ALA A 38 -5.21 -12.20 15.70
CA ALA A 38 -6.13 -13.24 15.23
C ALA A 38 -7.29 -12.60 14.45
N GLU A 39 -8.48 -12.51 15.03
CA GLU A 39 -9.67 -11.93 14.37
C GLU A 39 -9.55 -10.41 14.22
N GLN A 40 -9.07 -9.73 15.26
CA GLN A 40 -8.70 -8.32 15.24
C GLN A 40 -7.21 -8.22 15.01
N ALA A 41 -6.80 -7.82 13.81
CA ALA A 41 -5.39 -7.84 13.44
C ALA A 41 -4.99 -6.57 12.69
N ARG A 42 -3.84 -6.01 13.08
CA ARG A 42 -3.06 -5.14 12.21
C ARG A 42 -2.64 -5.97 11.01
N ALA A 43 -2.99 -5.54 9.80
CA ALA A 43 -2.70 -6.31 8.60
C ALA A 43 -2.38 -5.42 7.41
N THR A 44 -1.42 -5.88 6.60
CA THR A 44 -1.16 -5.38 5.25
C THR A 44 -1.38 -6.52 4.28
N SER A 45 -2.11 -6.30 3.20
CA SER A 45 -2.43 -7.35 2.23
C SER A 45 -2.58 -6.84 0.81
N ILE A 46 -2.35 -7.72 -0.16
CA ILE A 46 -2.89 -7.57 -1.50
C ILE A 46 -4.20 -8.35 -1.54
N VAL A 47 -5.30 -7.73 -1.95
CA VAL A 47 -6.61 -8.38 -2.04
C VAL A 47 -7.11 -8.31 -3.47
N ARG A 48 -7.59 -9.43 -3.99
CA ARG A 48 -8.23 -9.53 -5.29
C ARG A 48 -9.71 -9.78 -5.12
N TYR A 49 -10.50 -8.93 -5.76
CA TYR A 49 -11.93 -9.09 -5.96
C TYR A 49 -12.16 -9.66 -7.35
N ALA A 50 -12.85 -10.79 -7.45
CA ALA A 50 -13.39 -11.29 -8.70
C ALA A 50 -14.51 -10.36 -9.21
N PRO A 51 -14.85 -10.41 -10.50
CA PRO A 51 -16.05 -9.75 -11.01
C PRO A 51 -17.31 -10.12 -10.20
N ASP A 52 -18.21 -9.15 -10.07
CA ASP A 52 -19.46 -9.23 -9.30
C ASP A 52 -19.29 -9.60 -7.81
N SER A 53 -18.09 -9.44 -7.25
CA SER A 53 -17.85 -9.66 -5.83
C SER A 53 -18.52 -8.56 -5.00
N LEU A 54 -19.27 -8.99 -4.00
CA LEU A 54 -19.89 -8.14 -2.99
C LEU A 54 -19.41 -8.59 -1.62
N PHE A 55 -18.87 -7.66 -0.84
CA PHE A 55 -18.52 -7.90 0.55
C PHE A 55 -19.67 -7.42 1.46
N PRO A 56 -19.94 -8.11 2.58
CA PRO A 56 -20.91 -7.61 3.57
C PRO A 56 -20.48 -6.25 4.12
N ALA A 57 -21.47 -5.45 4.50
CA ALA A 57 -21.23 -4.20 5.20
C ALA A 57 -20.46 -4.49 6.50
N HIS A 58 -19.41 -3.70 6.76
CA HIS A 58 -18.56 -3.88 7.94
C HIS A 58 -18.01 -2.55 8.42
N THR A 59 -17.51 -2.56 9.66
CA THR A 59 -16.88 -1.41 10.31
C THR A 59 -15.36 -1.54 10.27
N HIS A 60 -14.69 -0.39 10.26
CA HIS A 60 -13.23 -0.25 10.28
C HIS A 60 -12.75 0.28 11.62
N PRO A 61 -12.68 -0.56 12.66
CA PRO A 61 -11.95 -0.20 13.87
C PRO A 61 -10.49 0.08 13.50
N ASP A 62 -9.92 1.17 14.01
CA ASP A 62 -8.54 1.60 13.76
C ASP A 62 -8.21 1.86 12.27
N GLY A 63 -9.25 2.04 11.45
CA GLY A 63 -9.20 2.55 10.09
C GLY A 63 -8.76 1.57 8.99
N GLU A 64 -8.96 2.01 7.75
CA GLU A 64 -8.60 1.32 6.52
C GLU A 64 -7.90 2.29 5.54
N GLU A 65 -6.81 1.82 4.95
CA GLU A 65 -6.07 2.51 3.88
C GLU A 65 -5.99 1.59 2.65
N ILE A 66 -6.36 2.10 1.47
CA ILE A 66 -6.40 1.35 0.21
C ILE A 66 -5.67 2.12 -0.89
N LEU A 67 -4.90 1.40 -1.71
CA LEU A 67 -4.49 1.80 -3.04
C LEU A 67 -5.04 0.81 -4.07
N VAL A 68 -5.81 1.28 -5.04
CA VAL A 68 -6.35 0.45 -6.13
C VAL A 68 -5.26 0.22 -7.18
N LEU A 69 -4.80 -1.02 -7.31
CA LEU A 69 -3.69 -1.43 -8.18
C LEU A 69 -4.12 -1.82 -9.59
N SER A 70 -5.35 -2.30 -9.76
CA SER A 70 -5.98 -2.54 -11.06
C SER A 70 -7.50 -2.73 -10.88
N GLY A 71 -8.24 -2.57 -11.97
CA GLY A 71 -9.70 -2.73 -11.97
C GLY A 71 -10.42 -1.56 -11.29
N VAL A 72 -11.57 -1.84 -10.68
CA VAL A 72 -12.41 -0.82 -10.01
C VAL A 72 -12.90 -1.33 -8.67
N PHE A 73 -12.45 -0.71 -7.59
CA PHE A 73 -13.01 -0.89 -6.26
C PHE A 73 -14.18 0.08 -6.08
N SER A 74 -15.26 -0.34 -5.47
CA SER A 74 -16.44 0.52 -5.27
C SER A 74 -16.99 0.36 -3.86
N ASP A 75 -17.57 1.44 -3.35
CA ASP A 75 -18.43 1.43 -2.16
C ASP A 75 -19.62 2.39 -2.39
N GLU A 76 -20.41 2.65 -1.35
CA GLU A 76 -21.58 3.53 -1.44
C GLU A 76 -21.24 4.98 -1.81
N SER A 77 -19.97 5.38 -1.66
CA SER A 77 -19.50 6.72 -2.01
C SER A 77 -19.06 6.86 -3.46
N GLY A 78 -18.86 5.76 -4.20
CA GLY A 78 -18.60 5.79 -5.63
C GLY A 78 -17.70 4.68 -6.16
N ASP A 79 -17.24 4.88 -7.39
CA ASP A 79 -16.33 3.99 -8.09
C ASP A 79 -14.90 4.55 -8.05
N PHE A 80 -13.94 3.70 -7.68
CA PHE A 80 -12.53 4.02 -7.51
C PHE A 80 -11.69 3.14 -8.44
N PRO A 81 -11.42 3.59 -9.68
CA PRO A 81 -10.59 2.85 -10.62
C PRO A 81 -9.11 2.78 -10.19
N GLU A 82 -8.31 2.00 -10.92
CA GLU A 82 -6.85 1.94 -10.77
C GLU A 82 -6.23 3.33 -10.56
N GLY A 83 -5.36 3.42 -9.55
CA GLY A 83 -4.67 4.65 -9.16
C GLY A 83 -5.38 5.45 -8.07
N TRP A 84 -6.60 5.09 -7.65
CA TRP A 84 -7.23 5.75 -6.52
C TRP A 84 -6.60 5.32 -5.19
N TYR A 85 -6.31 6.31 -4.34
CA TYR A 85 -5.90 6.15 -2.96
C TYR A 85 -7.04 6.57 -2.03
N LEU A 86 -7.34 5.72 -1.04
CA LEU A 86 -8.42 5.91 -0.09
C LEU A 86 -7.91 5.76 1.33
N ARG A 87 -8.37 6.63 2.24
CA ARG A 87 -8.34 6.42 3.68
C ARG A 87 -9.73 6.54 4.26
N SER A 88 -10.12 5.56 5.05
CA SER A 88 -11.40 5.51 5.76
C SER A 88 -11.08 5.46 7.26
N PRO A 89 -11.39 6.51 8.03
CA PRO A 89 -10.94 6.65 9.41
C PRO A 89 -11.58 5.63 10.35
N SER A 90 -11.04 5.55 11.58
CA SER A 90 -11.55 4.65 12.62
C SER A 90 -13.05 4.86 12.86
N GLY A 91 -13.81 3.75 12.96
CA GLY A 91 -15.25 3.77 13.19
C GLY A 91 -16.09 4.00 11.93
N SER A 92 -15.46 4.23 10.77
CA SER A 92 -16.18 4.25 9.50
C SER A 92 -16.72 2.85 9.13
N SER A 93 -17.72 2.82 8.25
CA SER A 93 -18.29 1.58 7.71
C SER A 93 -18.62 1.73 6.24
N HIS A 94 -18.57 0.63 5.50
CA HIS A 94 -19.01 0.58 4.11
C HIS A 94 -19.35 -0.86 3.68
N GLN A 95 -19.95 -1.00 2.50
CA GLN A 95 -20.20 -2.25 1.82
C GLN A 95 -19.40 -2.28 0.49
N PRO A 96 -18.17 -2.81 0.50
CA PRO A 96 -17.36 -2.77 -0.70
C PRO A 96 -17.80 -3.82 -1.71
N PHE A 97 -17.67 -3.47 -2.99
CA PHE A 97 -17.97 -4.35 -4.11
C PHE A 97 -17.08 -4.05 -5.32
N SER A 98 -17.10 -4.94 -6.30
CA SER A 98 -16.50 -4.69 -7.59
C SER A 98 -17.27 -5.40 -8.69
N ARG A 99 -17.77 -4.63 -9.66
CA ARG A 99 -18.47 -5.19 -10.84
C ARG A 99 -17.49 -5.87 -11.80
N ALA A 100 -16.40 -5.18 -12.13
CA ALA A 100 -15.42 -5.67 -13.10
C ALA A 100 -14.27 -6.48 -12.47
N GLY A 101 -14.20 -6.56 -11.14
CA GLY A 101 -13.05 -7.07 -10.41
C GLY A 101 -12.03 -5.96 -10.10
N ALA A 102 -11.23 -6.19 -9.06
CA ALA A 102 -10.23 -5.24 -8.58
C ALA A 102 -9.06 -5.95 -7.93
N LEU A 103 -7.89 -5.31 -7.98
CA LEU A 103 -6.74 -5.65 -7.15
C LEU A 103 -6.41 -4.44 -6.29
N ILE A 104 -6.35 -4.62 -4.97
CA ILE A 104 -6.06 -3.55 -4.03
C ILE A 104 -4.88 -3.90 -3.13
N PHE A 105 -4.10 -2.90 -2.75
CA PHE A 105 -3.18 -2.94 -1.63
C PHE A 105 -3.87 -2.29 -0.43
N VAL A 106 -4.10 -3.05 0.63
CA VAL A 106 -4.93 -2.62 1.77
C VAL A 106 -4.19 -2.77 3.08
N LYS A 107 -4.44 -1.83 3.98
CA LYS A 107 -3.97 -1.79 5.36
C LYS A 107 -5.16 -1.64 6.29
N LEU A 108 -5.22 -2.51 7.29
CA LEU A 108 -6.26 -2.51 8.31
C LEU A 108 -5.62 -2.31 9.67
N ARG A 109 -6.28 -1.49 10.50
CA ARG A 109 -5.88 -1.21 11.88
C ARG A 109 -4.47 -0.63 12.01
N GLN A 110 -4.19 0.36 11.17
CA GLN A 110 -2.88 1.03 11.10
C GLN A 110 -3.00 2.55 11.18
N MET A 111 -4.21 3.10 11.34
CA MET A 111 -4.39 4.54 11.52
C MET A 111 -4.20 4.90 12.99
N ALA A 112 -3.71 6.12 13.25
CA ALA A 112 -3.58 6.60 14.62
C ALA A 112 -4.98 6.82 15.23
N PRO A 113 -5.16 6.68 16.56
CA PRO A 113 -6.48 6.82 17.20
C PRO A 113 -7.13 8.19 16.98
N ASP A 114 -6.32 9.23 16.78
CA ASP A 114 -6.71 10.61 16.50
C ASP A 114 -6.77 10.95 15.00
N ASP A 115 -6.54 9.97 14.12
CA ASP A 115 -6.66 10.14 12.67
C ASP A 115 -8.11 9.96 12.22
N ASP A 116 -8.80 11.08 12.04
CA ASP A 116 -10.16 11.18 11.51
C ASP A 116 -10.20 11.52 10.02
N CYS A 117 -9.04 11.55 9.34
CA CYS A 117 -8.93 12.07 7.99
C CYS A 117 -9.45 11.06 6.97
N ARG A 118 -10.57 11.40 6.31
CA ARG A 118 -11.03 10.70 5.11
C ARG A 118 -10.33 11.25 3.87
N VAL A 119 -9.68 10.37 3.11
CA VAL A 119 -8.94 10.73 1.90
C VAL A 119 -9.50 9.98 0.69
N ARG A 120 -9.62 10.66 -0.45
CA ARG A 120 -9.98 10.10 -1.77
C ARG A 120 -9.18 10.86 -2.84
N ILE A 121 -8.11 10.27 -3.37
CA ILE A 121 -7.18 10.92 -4.31
C ILE A 121 -7.04 10.08 -5.58
N ASP A 122 -7.29 10.66 -6.76
CA ASP A 122 -6.92 10.05 -8.05
C ASP A 122 -5.45 10.34 -8.36
N THR A 123 -4.58 9.34 -8.22
CA THR A 123 -3.14 9.50 -8.49
C THR A 123 -2.80 9.49 -9.98
N ARG A 124 -3.79 9.41 -10.87
CA ARG A 124 -3.60 9.60 -12.31
C ARG A 124 -3.90 11.03 -12.75
N ASP A 125 -4.54 11.83 -11.89
CA ASP A 125 -4.67 13.26 -12.13
C ASP A 125 -3.30 13.93 -12.00
N PRO A 126 -2.76 14.54 -13.08
CA PRO A 126 -1.47 15.22 -13.02
C PRO A 126 -1.43 16.39 -12.02
N ALA A 127 -2.58 16.96 -11.64
CA ALA A 127 -2.64 18.03 -10.63
C ALA A 127 -2.22 17.55 -9.22
N ASN A 128 -2.29 16.25 -8.96
CA ASN A 128 -1.85 15.67 -7.68
C ASN A 128 -0.34 15.36 -7.64
N TRP A 129 0.42 15.71 -8.69
CA TRP A 129 1.85 15.44 -8.80
C TRP A 129 2.69 16.70 -8.81
N GLU A 130 3.74 16.69 -7.98
CA GLU A 130 4.79 17.70 -7.97
C GLU A 130 6.04 17.14 -8.67
N GLN A 131 6.46 17.79 -9.76
CA GLN A 131 7.67 17.41 -10.49
C GLN A 131 8.91 18.03 -9.83
N GLN A 132 9.96 17.22 -9.64
CA GLN A 132 11.22 17.61 -9.03
C GLN A 132 12.40 17.03 -9.84
N GLY A 133 12.78 17.72 -10.92
CA GLY A 133 13.82 17.23 -11.83
C GLY A 133 13.38 15.93 -12.51
N GLN A 134 14.15 14.84 -12.33
CA GLN A 134 13.81 13.50 -12.82
C GLN A 134 12.90 12.70 -11.88
N ALA A 135 12.52 13.27 -10.74
CA ALA A 135 11.60 12.66 -9.79
C ALA A 135 10.23 13.35 -9.83
N ALA A 136 9.19 12.64 -9.40
CA ALA A 136 7.88 13.22 -9.12
C ALA A 136 7.30 12.63 -7.83
N LEU A 137 6.52 13.44 -7.12
CA LEU A 137 5.92 13.09 -5.83
C LEU A 137 4.42 13.38 -5.89
N CYS A 138 3.60 12.39 -5.53
CA CYS A 138 2.18 12.59 -5.23
C CYS A 138 1.98 12.35 -3.74
N ARG A 139 1.68 13.42 -3.00
CA ARG A 139 1.43 13.33 -1.56
C ARG A 139 0.04 12.77 -1.33
N LEU A 140 -0.05 11.66 -0.60
CA LEU A 140 -1.31 10.98 -0.34
C LEU A 140 -1.86 11.28 1.05
N PHE A 141 -0.97 11.31 2.06
CA PHE A 141 -1.32 11.61 3.43
C PHE A 141 -0.08 12.02 4.24
N SER A 142 -0.27 12.83 5.29
CA SER A 142 0.79 13.19 6.20
C SER A 142 0.21 13.62 7.55
N ASN A 143 0.79 13.11 8.64
CA ASN A 143 0.57 13.62 9.99
C ASN A 143 1.88 13.53 10.80
N ALA A 144 1.79 13.64 12.12
CA ALA A 144 2.94 13.55 13.02
C ALA A 144 3.56 12.14 13.12
N HIS A 145 2.92 11.11 12.57
CA HIS A 145 3.29 9.71 12.73
C HIS A 145 3.71 9.05 11.42
N GLU A 146 3.14 9.47 10.30
CA GLU A 146 3.43 8.89 9.00
C GLU A 146 3.39 9.91 7.88
N GLN A 147 4.15 9.59 6.83
CA GLN A 147 4.02 10.22 5.52
C GLN A 147 3.74 9.14 4.50
N VAL A 148 2.74 9.37 3.64
CA VAL A 148 2.33 8.46 2.58
C VAL A 148 2.39 9.19 1.24
N SER A 149 3.03 8.57 0.25
CA SER A 149 3.17 9.15 -1.08
C SER A 149 3.27 8.09 -2.17
N LEU A 150 2.95 8.47 -3.40
CA LEU A 150 3.52 7.81 -4.58
C LEU A 150 4.73 8.59 -5.07
N ARG A 151 5.74 7.87 -5.52
CA ARG A 151 6.96 8.45 -6.07
C ARG A 151 7.27 7.86 -7.42
N ARG A 152 7.75 8.72 -8.33
CA ARG A 152 8.35 8.34 -9.60
C ARG A 152 9.80 8.80 -9.58
N LEU A 153 10.71 7.93 -9.97
CA LEU A 153 12.13 8.23 -10.07
C LEU A 153 12.61 7.84 -11.46
N GLY A 154 13.41 8.72 -12.07
CA GLY A 154 14.12 8.45 -13.32
C GLY A 154 15.22 7.41 -13.15
N PRO A 155 15.79 6.91 -14.26
CA PRO A 155 16.79 5.85 -14.23
C PRO A 155 18.00 6.15 -13.35
N GLY A 156 18.40 5.18 -12.51
CA GLY A 156 19.59 5.27 -11.66
C GLY A 156 19.46 6.23 -10.46
N GLN A 157 18.33 6.91 -10.28
CA GLN A 157 18.14 7.78 -9.12
C GLN A 157 18.03 6.99 -7.82
N ALA A 158 18.71 7.45 -6.77
CA ALA A 158 18.63 6.84 -5.45
C ALA A 158 17.25 7.06 -4.79
N LEU A 159 16.75 6.03 -4.11
CA LEU A 159 15.55 6.13 -3.28
C LEU A 159 15.95 6.76 -1.92
N ALA A 160 15.96 8.08 -1.86
CA ALA A 160 16.21 8.84 -0.63
C ALA A 160 14.94 8.99 0.23
N GLY A 161 15.09 9.42 1.49
CA GLY A 161 13.95 9.82 2.33
C GLY A 161 13.11 8.66 2.88
N LEU A 162 13.74 7.49 3.12
CA LEU A 162 13.09 6.34 3.75
C LEU A 162 12.89 6.53 5.27
N GLY A 163 13.45 7.60 5.85
CA GLY A 163 13.17 8.06 7.21
C GLY A 163 13.75 7.15 8.32
N GLU A 164 13.82 7.69 9.54
CA GLU A 164 14.29 6.91 10.70
C GLU A 164 13.21 5.98 11.24
N GLY A 165 11.93 6.27 10.99
CA GLY A 165 10.81 5.50 11.54
C GLY A 165 10.35 4.30 10.72
N GLY A 166 11.25 3.74 9.91
CA GLY A 166 10.98 2.61 9.02
C GLY A 166 10.25 3.02 7.75
N ALA A 167 10.31 2.15 6.76
CA ALA A 167 9.74 2.38 5.44
C ALA A 167 9.01 1.14 4.93
N GLU A 168 7.94 1.39 4.18
CA GLU A 168 7.21 0.36 3.48
C GLU A 168 6.94 0.79 2.05
N LEU A 169 7.25 -0.09 1.10
CA LEU A 169 7.24 0.17 -0.32
C LEU A 169 6.43 -0.90 -1.05
N LEU A 170 5.71 -0.48 -2.09
CA LEU A 170 5.13 -1.37 -3.09
C LEU A 170 5.49 -0.84 -4.48
N VAL A 171 6.20 -1.64 -5.27
CA VAL A 171 6.58 -1.25 -6.64
C VAL A 171 5.35 -1.34 -7.55
N LEU A 172 5.00 -0.23 -8.21
CA LEU A 172 3.82 -0.12 -9.07
C LEU A 172 4.20 -0.28 -10.55
N ALA A 173 5.36 0.24 -10.96
CA ALA A 173 5.92 0.09 -12.31
C ALA A 173 7.44 0.25 -12.28
N GLY A 174 8.12 -0.30 -13.29
CA GLY A 174 9.59 -0.35 -13.33
C GLY A 174 10.16 -1.28 -12.28
N GLU A 175 11.34 -0.96 -11.75
CA GLU A 175 12.04 -1.79 -10.78
C GLU A 175 12.89 -0.97 -9.79
N ILE A 176 13.00 -1.48 -8.57
CA ILE A 176 14.03 -1.05 -7.61
C ILE A 176 15.22 -1.99 -7.73
N ALA A 177 16.42 -1.45 -7.70
CA ALA A 177 17.68 -2.19 -7.72
C ALA A 177 18.41 -2.08 -6.38
N ASP A 178 18.95 -3.20 -5.92
CA ASP A 178 19.80 -3.31 -4.74
C ASP A 178 21.01 -4.19 -5.04
N GLY A 179 22.09 -3.54 -5.49
CA GLY A 179 23.24 -4.24 -6.07
C GLY A 179 22.83 -5.08 -7.30
N ALA A 180 22.96 -6.41 -7.18
CA ALA A 180 22.55 -7.35 -8.22
C ALA A 180 21.05 -7.69 -8.19
N GLN A 181 20.38 -7.45 -7.08
CA GLN A 181 18.95 -7.79 -6.92
C GLN A 181 18.06 -6.76 -7.60
N ARG A 182 16.93 -7.23 -8.14
CA ARG A 182 15.92 -6.41 -8.81
C ARG A 182 14.54 -6.74 -8.25
N TYR A 183 13.79 -5.71 -7.91
CA TYR A 183 12.44 -5.82 -7.37
C TYR A 183 11.48 -5.08 -8.32
N GLY A 184 10.81 -5.85 -9.18
CA GLY A 184 9.87 -5.33 -10.18
C GLY A 184 8.46 -5.06 -9.62
N ARG A 185 7.54 -4.69 -10.51
CA ARG A 185 6.11 -4.46 -10.20
C ARG A 185 5.53 -5.54 -9.30
N GLY A 186 4.82 -5.12 -8.28
CA GLY A 186 4.19 -5.97 -7.27
C GLY A 186 5.15 -6.42 -6.17
N SER A 187 6.44 -6.09 -6.20
CA SER A 187 7.32 -6.37 -5.07
C SER A 187 6.98 -5.45 -3.90
N TRP A 188 6.73 -6.06 -2.74
CA TRP A 188 6.52 -5.37 -1.48
C TRP A 188 7.77 -5.48 -0.61
N ILE A 189 8.19 -4.36 -0.02
CA ILE A 189 9.39 -4.27 0.81
C ILE A 189 9.03 -3.52 2.08
N ARG A 190 9.42 -4.06 3.24
CA ARG A 190 9.36 -3.35 4.52
C ARG A 190 10.74 -3.32 5.16
N LEU A 191 11.13 -2.15 5.61
CA LEU A 191 12.42 -1.87 6.21
C LEU A 191 12.23 -1.41 7.66
N PRO A 192 13.04 -1.92 8.60
CA PRO A 192 12.96 -1.52 10.00
C PRO A 192 13.38 -0.05 10.18
N ALA A 193 13.05 0.50 11.34
CA ALA A 193 13.54 1.80 11.76
C ALA A 193 15.08 1.90 11.67
N GLY A 194 15.58 3.02 11.15
CA GLY A 194 17.00 3.28 10.97
C GLY A 194 17.67 2.57 9.78
N ALA A 195 16.96 1.76 9.00
CA ALA A 195 17.54 1.11 7.82
C ALA A 195 17.97 2.11 6.73
N GLN A 196 19.14 1.89 6.14
CA GLN A 196 19.72 2.72 5.07
C GLN A 196 20.06 1.85 3.85
N PRO A 197 19.07 1.42 3.05
CA PRO A 197 19.33 0.58 1.89
C PRO A 197 19.98 1.38 0.75
N GLY A 198 20.78 0.71 -0.07
CA GLY A 198 21.39 1.27 -1.28
C GLY A 198 20.46 1.24 -2.50
N PHE A 199 19.15 1.46 -2.31
CA PHE A 199 18.16 1.29 -3.36
C PHE A 199 18.25 2.39 -4.42
N VAL A 200 18.26 1.98 -5.69
CA VAL A 200 18.22 2.89 -6.84
C VAL A 200 17.13 2.46 -7.82
N ALA A 201 16.61 3.41 -8.59
CA ALA A 201 15.71 3.12 -9.69
C ALA A 201 16.44 2.33 -10.79
N GLY A 202 15.78 1.32 -11.36
CA GLY A 202 16.31 0.56 -12.49
C GLY A 202 16.49 1.38 -13.77
N GLN A 203 16.89 0.73 -14.85
CA GLN A 203 17.22 1.41 -16.11
C GLN A 203 16.01 2.11 -16.77
N ALA A 204 14.80 1.63 -16.49
CA ALA A 204 13.55 2.24 -16.97
C ALA A 204 12.93 3.23 -15.95
N GLY A 205 13.62 3.51 -14.84
CA GLY A 205 13.04 4.21 -13.70
C GLY A 205 12.13 3.31 -12.85
N VAL A 206 11.45 3.92 -11.87
CA VAL A 206 10.51 3.22 -10.98
C VAL A 206 9.38 4.12 -10.54
N SER A 207 8.18 3.55 -10.41
CA SER A 207 7.04 4.14 -9.71
C SER A 207 6.66 3.26 -8.54
N PHE A 208 6.52 3.82 -7.34
CA PHE A 208 6.24 3.05 -6.13
C PHE A 208 5.40 3.83 -5.12
N TYR A 209 4.63 3.11 -4.33
CA TYR A 209 4.04 3.59 -3.08
C TYR A 209 5.13 3.62 -2.00
N LEU A 210 5.13 4.65 -1.17
CA LEU A 210 6.02 4.78 -0.02
C LEU A 210 5.25 5.28 1.20
N LYS A 211 5.39 4.54 2.32
CA LYS A 211 4.94 4.93 3.65
C LYS A 211 6.12 4.92 4.62
N THR A 212 6.35 6.03 5.33
CA THR A 212 7.46 6.19 6.30
C THR A 212 6.95 6.59 7.68
N GLY A 213 7.73 6.33 8.73
CA GLY A 213 7.45 6.77 10.11
C GLY A 213 6.58 5.83 10.95
N HIS A 214 5.74 5.06 10.28
CA HIS A 214 4.71 4.19 10.87
C HIS A 214 5.21 3.00 11.71
N LEU A 215 6.53 2.74 11.81
CA LEU A 215 7.09 1.60 12.56
C LEU A 215 7.76 1.99 13.89
N LEU A 216 7.67 3.26 14.31
CA LEU A 216 8.18 3.72 15.62
C LEU A 216 7.29 3.34 16.81
N ARG A 217 6.24 2.55 16.59
CA ARG A 217 5.22 2.20 17.59
C ARG A 217 4.95 0.69 17.59
#